data_AF-A0A0M3KEV2-F1
#
_entry.id   AF-A0A0M3KEV2-F1
#
_cell.length_a   1.000
_cell.length_b   1.000
_cell.length_c   1.000
_cell.angle_alpha   90.00
_cell.angle_beta   90.00
_cell.angle_gamma   90.00
#
_symmetry.space_group_name_H-M   'P 1'
#
loop_
_entity.id
_entity.type
_entity.pdbx_description
1 polymer ?
#
loop_
_entity_poly.entity_id
_entity_poly.type
_entity_poly.pdbx_seq_one_letter_code
_entity_poly.pdbx_strand_id
1 'polypeptide(L)' 'MRECVCVQKHRPTLCDMWKSDKMMSDIERMMTECWAESPSNRLTAMNVRIAVDRLANSFDIKLQTTS' A
#
# COMPACT_ATOMS: atom_id res chain seq x y z
N MET A 1 -4.46 -8.71 -18.98
CA MET A 1 -4.06 -8.85 -17.56
C MET A 1 -2.99 -9.91 -17.33
N ARG A 2 -3.15 -11.17 -17.77
CA ARG A 2 -2.15 -12.24 -17.56
C ARG A 2 -0.76 -11.91 -18.11
N GLU A 3 -0.66 -11.50 -19.37
CA GLU A 3 0.62 -11.14 -20.02
C GLU A 3 1.39 -10.09 -19.20
N CYS A 4 0.76 -8.94 -18.95
CA CYS A 4 1.37 -7.80 -18.24
C CYS A 4 1.69 -8.11 -16.76
N VAL A 5 0.75 -8.67 -16.00
CA VAL A 5 0.86 -8.79 -14.53
C VAL A 5 1.50 -10.10 -14.08
N CYS A 6 1.20 -11.22 -14.76
CA CYS A 6 1.64 -12.55 -14.35
C CYS A 6 2.93 -12.98 -15.07
N VAL A 7 3.03 -12.71 -16.37
CA VAL A 7 4.22 -13.10 -17.16
C VAL A 7 5.30 -12.03 -17.04
N GLN A 8 4.98 -10.79 -17.39
CA GLN A 8 5.93 -9.67 -17.38
C GLN A 8 6.09 -9.01 -16.00
N LYS A 9 5.29 -9.42 -15.01
CA LYS A 9 5.35 -8.95 -13.61
C LYS A 9 5.26 -7.44 -13.42
N HIS A 10 4.64 -6.72 -14.36
CA HIS A 10 4.48 -5.28 -14.23
C HIS A 10 3.58 -4.93 -13.04
N ARG A 11 3.91 -3.82 -12.40
CA ARG A 11 3.13 -3.14 -11.36
C ARG A 11 3.07 -1.65 -11.71
N PRO A 12 2.08 -0.90 -11.20
CA PRO A 12 2.07 0.55 -11.34
C PRO A 12 3.39 1.15 -10.86
N THR A 13 3.96 2.04 -11.67
CA THR A 13 5.19 2.75 -11.32
C THR A 13 4.90 3.77 -10.22
N LEU A 14 5.67 3.72 -9.14
CA LEU A 14 5.64 4.71 -8.06
C LEU A 14 6.75 5.74 -8.31
N CYS A 15 6.50 6.99 -7.96
CA CYS A 15 7.45 8.07 -8.20
C CYS A 15 8.55 8.05 -7.14
N ASP A 16 9.83 8.11 -7.53
CA ASP A 16 10.96 8.10 -6.58
C ASP A 16 10.88 9.24 -5.54
N MET A 17 10.21 10.34 -5.87
CA MET A 17 9.95 11.45 -4.95
C MET A 17 9.16 11.03 -3.70
N TRP A 18 8.39 9.95 -3.78
CA TRP A 18 7.61 9.44 -2.64
C TRP A 18 8.51 8.90 -1.53
N LYS A 19 9.72 8.44 -1.85
CA LYS A 19 10.68 7.93 -0.86
C LYS A 19 11.20 9.02 0.07
N SER A 20 11.17 10.28 -0.35
CA SER A 20 11.62 11.43 0.44
C SER A 20 10.57 11.87 1.47
N ASP A 21 9.29 11.62 1.22
CA ASP A 21 8.22 11.93 2.14
C ASP A 21 7.82 10.69 2.95
N LYS A 22 7.77 10.81 4.27
CA LYS A 22 7.51 9.66 5.14
C LYS A 22 6.10 9.07 4.91
N MET A 23 5.09 9.91 4.71
CA MET A 23 3.72 9.44 4.50
C MET A 23 3.62 8.68 3.19
N MET A 24 4.18 9.26 2.13
CA MET A 24 4.14 8.67 0.79
C MET A 24 4.96 7.39 0.70
N SER A 25 6.11 7.32 1.38
CA SER A 25 6.94 6.11 1.48
C SER A 25 6.20 4.97 2.20
N ASP A 26 5.49 5.27 3.29
CA ASP A 26 4.67 4.27 4.00
C ASP A 26 3.48 3.79 3.14
N ILE A 27 2.86 4.68 2.35
CA ILE A 27 1.81 4.33 1.38
C ILE A 27 2.36 3.46 0.24
N GLU A 28 3.52 3.82 -0.32
CA GLU A 28 4.22 3.03 -1.35
C GLU A 28 4.49 1.61 -0.85
N ARG A 29 5.00 1.46 0.37
CA ARG A 29 5.23 0.15 0.98
C ARG A 29 3.93 -0.66 1.10
N MET A 30 2.87 -0.04 1.60
CA MET A 30 1.56 -0.72 1.72
C MET A 30 1.03 -1.20 0.35
N MET A 31 1.16 -0.38 -0.70
CA MET A 31 0.78 -0.78 -2.06
C MET A 31 1.60 -1.97 -2.55
N THR A 32 2.91 -1.94 -2.31
CA THR A 32 3.81 -3.03 -2.73
C THR A 32 3.54 -4.36 -2.06
N GLU A 33 3.18 -4.34 -0.77
CA GLU A 33 2.73 -5.51 -0.04
C GLU A 33 1.37 -6.03 -0.57
N CYS A 34 0.45 -5.14 -0.95
CA CYS A 34 -0.87 -5.54 -1.48
C CYS A 34 -0.82 -6.28 -2.82
N TRP A 35 0.15 -5.96 -3.69
CA TRP A 35 0.28 -6.59 -5.02
C TRP A 35 1.45 -7.58 -5.13
N ALA A 36 1.89 -8.13 -4.00
CA ALA A 36 2.92 -9.15 -3.95
C ALA A 36 2.62 -10.33 -4.91
N GLU A 37 3.68 -10.93 -5.48
CA GLU A 37 3.57 -12.07 -6.39
C GLU A 37 2.91 -13.26 -5.70
N SER A 38 3.40 -13.61 -4.50
CA SER A 38 2.80 -14.63 -3.64
C SER A 38 1.52 -14.11 -3.00
N PRO A 39 0.36 -14.79 -3.18
CA PRO A 39 -0.89 -14.41 -2.54
C PRO A 39 -0.80 -14.38 -1.00
N SER A 40 -0.02 -15.28 -0.40
CA SER A 40 0.15 -15.38 1.06
C SER A 40 0.88 -14.17 1.67
N ASN A 41 1.60 -13.41 0.85
CA ASN A 41 2.32 -12.20 1.29
C ASN A 41 1.47 -10.94 1.17
N ARG A 42 0.25 -11.04 0.60
CA ARG A 42 -0.63 -9.87 0.43
C ARG A 42 -1.30 -9.52 1.74
N LEU A 43 -1.44 -8.23 1.98
CA LEU A 43 -2.20 -7.72 3.12
C LEU A 43 -3.68 -8.13 3.01
N THR A 44 -4.26 -8.52 4.15
CA THR A 44 -5.71 -8.66 4.29
C THR A 44 -6.34 -7.28 4.38
N ALA A 45 -7.64 -7.16 4.07
CA ALA A 45 -8.37 -5.91 4.21
C ALA A 45 -8.26 -5.33 5.64
N MET A 46 -8.26 -6.19 6.66
CA MET A 46 -8.07 -5.78 8.05
C MET A 46 -6.67 -5.20 8.31
N ASN A 47 -5.62 -5.82 7.76
CA ASN A 47 -4.25 -5.31 7.91
C ASN A 47 -4.06 -3.98 7.17
N VAL A 48 -4.68 -3.81 6.00
CA VAL A 48 -4.70 -2.52 5.29
C VAL A 48 -5.37 -1.45 6.14
N ARG A 49 -6.54 -1.73 6.73
CA ARG A 49 -7.23 -0.78 7.62
C ARG A 49 -6.33 -0.38 8.80
N ILE A 50 -5.76 -1.35 9.50
CA ILE A 50 -4.87 -1.10 10.64
C ILE A 50 -3.65 -0.26 10.22
N ALA A 51 -3.05 -0.55 9.06
CA ALA A 51 -1.92 0.22 8.56
C ALA A 51 -2.29 1.67 8.24
N VAL A 52 -3.44 1.89 7.60
CA VAL A 52 -3.96 3.23 7.29
C VAL A 52 -4.30 4.01 8.57
N ASP A 53 -4.93 3.38 9.55
CA ASP A 53 -5.26 4.03 10.83
C ASP A 53 -3.98 4.43 11.59
N ARG A 54 -2.97 3.55 11.62
CA ARG A 54 -1.65 3.86 12.22
C ARG A 54 -0.96 5.02 11.50
N LEU A 55 -1.01 5.02 10.16
CA LEU A 55 -0.42 6.09 9.36
C LEU A 55 -1.11 7.42 9.69
N ALA A 56 -2.45 7.46 9.64
CA ALA A 56 -3.21 8.66 9.94
C ALA A 56 -2.92 9.20 11.35
N ASN A 57 -2.89 8.33 12.36
CA ASN A 57 -2.53 8.70 13.73
C ASN A 57 -1.11 9.29 13.82
N SER A 58 -0.15 8.80 13.03
CA SER A 58 1.21 9.34 13.03
C SER A 58 1.32 10.77 12.47
N PHE A 59 0.31 11.20 11.69
CA PHE A 59 0.20 12.54 11.12
C PHE A 59 -0.93 13.37 11.77
N ASP A 60 -1.49 12.91 12.89
CA ASP A 60 -2.64 13.52 13.59
C ASP A 60 -3.88 13.74 12.68
N ILE A 61 -4.06 12.85 11.70
CA ILE A 61 -5.19 12.86 10.79
C ILE A 61 -6.32 12.02 11.39
N LYS A 62 -7.49 12.62 11.58
CA LYS A 62 -8.70 11.92 12.02
C LYS A 62 -9.44 11.32 10.82
N LEU A 63 -9.31 10.01 10.65
CA LEU A 63 -10.12 9.28 9.67
C LEU A 63 -11.54 9.10 10.19
N GLN A 64 -12.54 9.48 9.40
CA GLN A 64 -13.93 9.21 9.75
C GLN A 64 -14.26 7.76 9.42
N THR A 65 -14.51 6.96 10.44
CA THR A 65 -15.07 5.61 10.28
C THR A 65 -16.60 5.72 10.34
N THR A 66 -17.27 5.64 9.19
CA THR A 66 -18.72 5.42 9.17
C THR A 66 -19.00 4.00 9.66
N SER A 67 -19.68 3.89 10.80
CA SER A 67 -20.26 2.64 11.30
C SER A 67 -21.53 2.28 10.53
#